data_AF-A0A8S9XRQ0-F1
#
_entry.id   AF-A0A8S9XRQ0-F1
#
_cell.length_a   1.000
_cell.length_b   1.000
_cell.length_c   1.000
_cell.angle_alpha   90.00
_cell.angle_beta   90.00
_cell.angle_gamma   90.00
#
_symmetry.space_group_name_H-M   'P 1'
#
loop_
_entity.id
_entity.type
_entity.pdbx_description
1 polymer ?
#
loop_
_entity_poly.entity_id
_entity_poly.type
_entity_poly.pdbx_seq_one_letter_code
_entity_poly.pdbx_strand_id
1 'polypeptide(L)'
;MTMETAAKGYPRSNGEPDFLTKTLGDVGYWHFIVILLMMAFNTPVVFHISSPEVSGVNHLFWCAYPHHKFTYEQWINLSSVSYTSFRGVNTTDRCKIKDLPYLTLYYEELIRINTSRTRPCHLWEFKKTRVSLLSTYNLACLPLPVNNIAESAFSIGSGFGGILCSYLADRFGRKKLLMGSQLMNVMIGFCIANAPTFALYLFYRVLLGFSCSAVLLCSLVICLEIAGGKWRDRLTTVFMFSYSLGYVTLYLLSRLFNSWVYLQYSITLLGIFLLSIYWAVPESPRWLLTVQNLPGLMAVLKSVSDINRKPLMPGTTSRLKNMPPMQVEPTSVSLLMLFRKGAIGRVSAVSPFVFFFCNVTYFGLVLNDDLFTLGLLYSGAIEFIACLVVLILGLKNDVLMVTVANGLSGVCCLVGAYVM
;
A
#
# COMPACT_ATOMS: atom_id res chain seq x y z
N MET A 1 -14.84 35.08 21.13
CA MET A 1 -13.73 34.96 22.09
C MET A 1 -12.60 34.22 21.39
N THR A 2 -11.46 34.89 21.21
CA THR A 2 -10.41 34.53 20.24
C THR A 2 -9.66 33.24 20.63
N MET A 3 -9.20 32.45 19.65
CA MET A 3 -8.36 31.25 19.90
C MET A 3 -7.07 31.54 20.69
N GLU A 4 -6.70 32.82 20.85
CA GLU A 4 -5.61 33.26 21.72
C GLU A 4 -5.91 33.12 23.22
N THR A 5 -7.17 33.15 23.66
CA THR A 5 -7.47 32.99 25.10
C THR A 5 -7.50 31.54 25.56
N ALA A 6 -7.69 30.56 24.65
CA ALA A 6 -7.55 29.13 24.97
C ALA A 6 -6.09 28.66 25.01
N ALA A 7 -5.18 29.38 24.33
CA ALA A 7 -3.74 29.10 24.33
C ALA A 7 -2.99 29.66 25.55
N LYS A 8 -3.62 30.53 26.38
CA LYS A 8 -2.99 31.16 27.55
C LYS A 8 -2.91 30.25 28.79
N GLY A 9 -3.50 29.07 28.77
CA GLY A 9 -3.46 28.10 29.89
C GLY A 9 -2.45 26.95 29.73
N TYR A 10 -1.86 26.78 28.55
CA TYR A 10 -0.83 25.74 28.35
C TYR A 10 0.56 26.38 28.45
N PRO A 11 1.40 26.01 29.44
CA PRO A 11 2.78 26.42 29.41
C PRO A 11 3.40 25.92 28.11
N ARG A 12 4.05 26.81 27.35
CA ARG A 12 4.99 26.41 26.29
C ARG A 12 5.88 25.35 26.91
N SER A 13 5.82 24.10 26.42
CA SER A 13 6.66 23.05 26.98
C SER A 13 8.12 23.45 26.74
N ASN A 14 8.85 23.69 27.81
CA ASN A 14 10.29 23.95 27.83
C ASN A 14 11.04 22.65 27.49
N GLY A 15 10.80 22.07 26.31
CA GLY A 15 11.39 20.79 25.88
C GLY A 15 11.01 19.58 26.74
N GLU A 16 10.18 19.73 27.77
CA GLU A 16 9.77 18.59 28.60
C GLU A 16 8.75 17.71 27.88
N PRO A 17 8.91 16.37 27.93
CA PRO A 17 7.96 15.44 27.34
C PRO A 17 6.59 15.57 28.04
N ASP A 18 5.52 15.49 27.24
CA ASP A 18 4.13 15.51 27.73
C ASP A 18 3.90 14.42 28.80
N PHE A 19 2.96 14.65 29.71
CA PHE A 19 2.63 13.77 30.84
C PHE A 19 2.47 12.31 30.41
N LEU A 20 1.75 12.09 29.31
CA LEU A 20 1.52 10.74 28.79
C LEU A 20 2.82 10.09 28.32
N THR A 21 3.70 10.86 27.67
CA THR A 21 5.03 10.38 27.24
C THR A 21 5.91 10.04 28.44
N LYS A 22 5.88 10.87 29.50
CA LYS A 22 6.57 10.56 30.76
C LYS A 22 6.03 9.28 31.41
N THR A 23 4.72 9.04 31.34
CA THR A 23 4.04 7.89 31.96
C THR A 23 4.29 6.59 31.22
N LEU A 24 4.32 6.63 29.89
CA LEU A 24 4.69 5.49 29.05
C LEU A 24 6.18 5.13 29.19
N GLY A 25 7.02 6.13 29.46
CA GLY A 25 8.45 5.97 29.68
C GLY A 25 9.21 5.62 28.39
N ASP A 26 10.43 5.11 28.57
CA ASP A 26 11.23 4.60 27.45
C ASP A 26 10.63 3.31 26.86
N VAL A 27 10.96 3.05 25.59
CA VAL A 27 10.54 1.84 24.85
C VAL A 27 10.88 0.57 25.64
N GLY A 28 9.89 -0.32 25.74
CA GLY A 28 9.99 -1.62 26.41
C GLY A 28 9.28 -2.70 25.60
N TYR A 29 9.25 -3.92 26.11
CA TYR A 29 8.66 -5.08 25.43
C TYR A 29 7.22 -4.86 24.96
N TRP A 30 6.40 -4.16 25.74
CA TRP A 30 5.03 -3.82 25.35
C TRP A 30 4.97 -3.06 24.02
N HIS A 31 5.85 -2.08 23.83
CA HIS A 31 5.89 -1.26 22.60
C HIS A 31 6.29 -2.10 21.40
N PHE A 32 7.26 -3.01 21.55
CA PHE A 32 7.66 -3.93 20.49
C PHE A 32 6.53 -4.89 20.10
N ILE A 33 5.80 -5.43 21.07
CA ILE A 33 4.63 -6.30 20.80
C ILE A 33 3.59 -5.53 19.99
N VAL A 34 3.26 -4.30 20.38
CA VAL A 34 2.27 -3.49 19.67
C VAL A 34 2.73 -3.18 18.25
N ILE A 35 4.00 -2.86 18.03
CA ILE A 35 4.53 -2.60 16.69
C ILE A 35 4.49 -3.85 15.82
N LEU A 36 4.88 -5.01 16.35
CA LEU A 36 4.79 -6.28 15.62
C LEU A 36 3.33 -6.62 15.25
N LEU A 37 2.38 -6.34 16.14
CA LEU A 37 0.96 -6.46 15.84
C LEU A 37 0.55 -5.50 14.71
N MET A 38 0.94 -4.22 14.79
CA MET A 38 0.62 -3.23 13.74
C MET A 38 1.26 -3.60 12.40
N MET A 39 2.49 -4.13 12.40
CA MET A 39 3.15 -4.67 11.21
C MET A 39 2.36 -5.85 10.64
N ALA A 40 1.88 -6.76 11.49
CA ALA A 40 1.06 -7.89 11.06
C ALA A 40 -0.27 -7.45 10.41
N PHE A 41 -0.91 -6.38 10.91
CA PHE A 41 -2.07 -5.76 10.25
C PHE A 41 -1.71 -5.10 8.92
N ASN A 42 -0.53 -4.49 8.81
CA ASN A 42 -0.10 -3.85 7.58
C ASN A 42 0.32 -4.85 6.49
N THR A 43 0.87 -6.02 6.85
CA THR A 43 1.37 -6.98 5.86
C THR A 43 0.31 -7.43 4.83
N PRO A 44 -0.94 -7.81 5.19
CA PRO A 44 -1.98 -8.09 4.20
C PRO A 44 -2.37 -6.87 3.35
N VAL A 45 -2.27 -5.66 3.89
CA VAL A 45 -2.47 -4.43 3.11
C VAL A 45 -1.40 -4.31 2.03
N VAL A 46 -0.13 -4.57 2.39
CA VAL A 46 0.99 -4.61 1.44
C VAL A 46 0.79 -5.73 0.39
N PHE A 47 0.22 -6.87 0.79
CA PHE A 47 -0.12 -7.91 -0.17
C PHE A 47 -1.21 -7.46 -1.15
N HIS A 48 -2.23 -6.76 -0.67
CA HIS A 48 -3.33 -6.29 -1.49
C HIS A 48 -2.92 -5.17 -2.45
N ILE A 49 -2.07 -4.24 -2.03
CA ILE A 49 -1.58 -3.17 -2.91
C ILE A 49 -0.79 -3.77 -4.09
N SER A 50 0.17 -4.66 -3.82
CA SER A 50 1.10 -5.21 -4.82
C SER A 50 0.65 -6.53 -5.47
N SER A 51 -0.51 -7.09 -5.11
CA SER A 51 -0.99 -8.32 -5.74
C SER A 51 -1.14 -8.24 -7.27
N PRO A 52 -1.48 -7.10 -7.90
CA PRO A 52 -1.54 -7.00 -9.35
C PRO A 52 -0.18 -7.21 -10.03
N GLU A 53 0.93 -6.82 -9.40
CA GLU A 53 2.28 -7.00 -9.97
C GLU A 53 2.59 -8.47 -10.24
N VAL A 54 2.14 -9.37 -9.37
CA VAL A 54 2.35 -10.82 -9.52
C VAL A 54 1.20 -11.51 -10.25
N SER A 55 -0.01 -10.93 -10.20
CA SER A 55 -1.22 -11.51 -10.78
C SER A 55 -1.44 -11.11 -12.25
N GLY A 56 -0.91 -9.96 -12.66
CA GLY A 56 -1.01 -9.40 -14.01
C GLY A 56 0.08 -9.91 -14.96
N VAL A 57 0.94 -10.82 -14.52
CA VAL A 57 2.06 -11.30 -15.33
C VAL A 57 1.65 -12.55 -16.10
N ASN A 58 1.59 -12.45 -17.43
CA ASN A 58 1.52 -13.61 -18.31
C ASN A 58 2.37 -13.38 -19.57
N HIS A 59 3.61 -13.88 -19.53
CA HIS A 59 4.57 -13.69 -20.61
C HIS A 59 4.37 -14.63 -21.80
N LEU A 60 3.40 -15.56 -21.76
CA LEU A 60 3.22 -16.62 -22.76
C LEU A 60 1.75 -16.80 -23.14
N PHE A 61 1.31 -15.98 -24.09
CA PHE A 61 0.05 -16.10 -24.81
C PHE A 61 0.30 -16.06 -26.32
N TRP A 62 -0.64 -16.59 -27.10
CA TRP A 62 -0.65 -16.55 -28.56
C TRP A 62 -2.07 -16.26 -29.06
N CYS A 63 -2.19 -15.87 -30.32
CA CYS A 63 -3.49 -15.67 -30.93
C CYS A 63 -4.25 -16.99 -31.01
N ALA A 64 -5.55 -16.97 -30.66
CA ALA A 64 -6.38 -18.16 -30.62
C ALA A 64 -6.46 -18.84 -31.98
N TYR A 65 -6.48 -20.17 -31.93
CA TYR A 65 -6.15 -21.03 -33.04
C TYR A 65 -7.37 -21.40 -33.91
N PRO A 66 -7.35 -21.19 -35.24
CA PRO A 66 -8.43 -21.64 -36.12
C PRO A 66 -8.26 -23.12 -36.51
N HIS A 67 -8.77 -24.03 -35.67
CA HIS A 67 -9.02 -25.48 -35.91
C HIS A 67 -7.88 -26.42 -36.37
N HIS A 68 -7.84 -27.61 -35.74
CA HIS A 68 -6.94 -28.79 -35.76
C HIS A 68 -6.03 -29.17 -36.98
N LYS A 69 -5.54 -28.24 -37.80
CA LYS A 69 -4.61 -28.49 -38.92
C LYS A 69 -3.11 -28.37 -38.59
N PHE A 70 -2.75 -27.84 -37.44
CA PHE A 70 -1.40 -27.41 -37.05
C PHE A 70 -1.12 -27.80 -35.59
N THR A 71 0.13 -28.08 -35.26
CA THR A 71 0.57 -28.15 -33.87
C THR A 71 0.71 -26.75 -33.26
N TYR A 72 0.71 -26.63 -31.93
CA TYR A 72 0.92 -25.35 -31.25
C TYR A 72 2.23 -24.65 -31.66
N GLU A 73 3.31 -25.41 -31.79
CA GLU A 73 4.61 -24.87 -32.21
C GLU A 73 4.58 -24.35 -33.64
N GLN A 74 3.97 -25.11 -34.56
CA GLN A 74 3.78 -24.70 -35.95
C GLN A 74 2.97 -23.40 -36.03
N TRP A 75 1.87 -23.31 -35.28
CA TRP A 75 1.03 -22.12 -35.25
C TRP A 75 1.76 -20.88 -34.73
N ILE A 76 2.47 -21.01 -33.60
CA ILE A 76 3.21 -19.88 -33.01
C ILE A 76 4.29 -19.39 -33.97
N ASN A 77 5.06 -20.30 -34.56
CA ASN A 77 6.14 -19.92 -35.47
C ASN A 77 5.60 -19.25 -36.75
N LEU A 78 4.50 -19.76 -37.29
CA LEU A 78 3.86 -19.24 -38.50
C LEU A 78 3.20 -17.87 -38.29
N SER A 79 2.43 -17.74 -37.20
CA SER A 79 1.60 -16.55 -36.93
C SER A 79 2.39 -15.37 -36.36
N SER A 80 3.52 -15.64 -35.69
CA SER A 80 4.31 -14.61 -35.02
C SER A 80 4.79 -13.49 -35.95
N VAL A 81 4.69 -12.26 -35.46
CA VAL A 81 5.22 -11.05 -36.10
C VAL A 81 6.39 -10.57 -35.25
N SER A 82 7.55 -10.38 -35.85
CA SER A 82 8.75 -9.89 -35.14
C SER A 82 9.10 -8.49 -35.63
N TYR A 83 9.45 -7.60 -34.70
CA TYR A 83 9.98 -6.28 -34.99
C TYR A 83 11.23 -6.02 -34.15
N THR A 84 12.12 -5.19 -34.67
CA THR A 84 13.27 -4.67 -33.91
C THR A 84 12.78 -3.52 -33.04
N SER A 85 12.85 -3.69 -31.72
CA SER A 85 12.64 -2.60 -30.77
C SER A 85 13.66 -1.48 -31.03
N PHE A 86 13.34 -0.25 -30.58
CA PHE A 86 14.25 0.90 -30.62
C PHE A 86 15.63 0.61 -29.99
N ARG A 87 15.69 -0.34 -29.04
CA ARG A 87 16.93 -0.82 -28.41
C ARG A 87 17.69 -1.89 -29.22
N GLY A 88 17.30 -2.15 -30.46
CA GLY A 88 17.91 -3.17 -31.33
C GLY A 88 17.59 -4.63 -30.96
N VAL A 89 16.66 -4.85 -30.02
CA VAL A 89 16.23 -6.19 -29.59
C VAL A 89 15.10 -6.68 -30.48
N ASN A 90 15.23 -7.88 -31.06
CA ASN A 90 14.14 -8.53 -31.78
C ASN A 90 13.04 -8.95 -30.80
N THR A 91 11.89 -8.29 -30.87
CA THR A 91 10.71 -8.57 -30.04
C THR A 91 9.58 -9.10 -30.92
N THR A 92 8.87 -10.13 -30.43
CA THR A 92 7.69 -10.66 -31.10
C THR A 92 6.44 -9.90 -30.66
N ASP A 93 5.75 -9.26 -31.60
CA ASP A 93 4.39 -8.75 -31.42
C ASP A 93 3.42 -9.94 -31.42
N ARG A 94 2.74 -10.14 -30.28
CA ARG A 94 1.80 -11.24 -30.07
C ARG A 94 0.34 -10.80 -30.18
N CYS A 95 0.13 -9.52 -30.44
CA CYS A 95 -1.16 -8.89 -30.63
C CYS A 95 -1.56 -8.78 -32.09
N LYS A 96 -0.61 -8.99 -32.99
CA LYS A 96 -0.80 -9.08 -34.43
C LYS A 96 -0.37 -10.45 -34.93
N ILE A 97 -1.04 -10.90 -35.98
CA ILE A 97 -0.66 -12.08 -36.73
C ILE A 97 -0.46 -11.70 -38.19
N LYS A 98 0.33 -12.49 -38.91
CA LYS A 98 0.48 -12.32 -40.37
C LYS A 98 -0.89 -12.46 -41.06
N ASP A 99 -1.10 -11.69 -42.12
CA ASP A 99 -2.33 -11.80 -42.90
C ASP A 99 -2.17 -12.92 -43.95
N LEU A 100 -2.50 -14.14 -43.54
CA LEU A 100 -2.41 -15.35 -44.35
C LEU A 100 -3.75 -16.10 -44.37
N PRO A 101 -4.04 -16.86 -45.44
CA PRO A 101 -5.29 -17.62 -45.56
C PRO A 101 -5.20 -18.94 -44.78
N TYR A 102 -5.16 -18.85 -43.46
CA TYR A 102 -4.98 -19.99 -42.53
C TYR A 102 -6.06 -21.06 -42.62
N LEU A 103 -7.26 -20.73 -43.13
CA LEU A 103 -8.39 -21.66 -43.23
C LEU A 103 -8.26 -22.59 -44.45
N THR A 104 -7.68 -22.09 -45.55
CA THR A 104 -7.68 -22.78 -46.84
C THR A 104 -6.41 -23.58 -47.10
N LEU A 105 -5.25 -23.11 -46.63
CA LEU A 105 -3.94 -23.70 -46.96
C LEU A 105 -3.35 -24.56 -45.82
N TYR A 106 -2.46 -25.48 -46.18
CA TYR A 106 -1.67 -26.28 -45.24
C TYR A 106 -0.33 -25.61 -44.87
N TYR A 107 0.35 -26.15 -43.86
CA TYR A 107 1.55 -25.55 -43.26
C TYR A 107 2.66 -25.30 -44.29
N GLU A 108 2.95 -26.31 -45.10
CA GLU A 108 4.00 -26.27 -46.12
C GLU A 108 3.77 -25.20 -47.20
N GLU A 109 2.51 -24.89 -47.49
CA GLU A 109 2.13 -23.86 -48.47
C GLU A 109 2.25 -22.47 -47.84
N LEU A 110 1.80 -22.33 -46.58
CA LEU A 110 1.80 -21.06 -45.86
C LEU A 110 3.22 -20.54 -45.58
N ILE A 111 4.19 -21.41 -45.32
CA ILE A 111 5.60 -20.99 -45.10
C ILE A 111 6.23 -20.38 -46.35
N ARG A 112 5.77 -20.80 -47.55
CA ARG A 112 6.30 -20.28 -48.82
C ARG A 112 5.79 -18.88 -49.14
N ILE A 113 4.71 -18.44 -48.50
CA ILE A 113 4.11 -17.12 -48.71
C ILE A 113 4.84 -16.09 -47.84
N ASN A 114 5.63 -15.22 -48.47
CA ASN A 114 6.24 -14.10 -47.79
C ASN A 114 5.29 -12.89 -47.77
N THR A 115 4.75 -12.53 -46.61
CA THR A 115 3.86 -11.37 -46.43
C THR A 115 4.36 -10.48 -45.30
N SER A 116 4.33 -9.16 -45.55
CA SER A 116 4.53 -8.12 -44.52
C SER A 116 3.22 -7.59 -43.96
N ARG A 117 2.07 -7.99 -44.52
CA ARG A 117 0.75 -7.56 -44.05
C ARG A 117 0.42 -8.26 -42.74
N THR A 118 -0.16 -7.51 -41.82
CA THR A 118 -0.54 -8.00 -40.49
C THR A 118 -1.99 -7.62 -40.19
N ARG A 119 -2.63 -8.43 -39.36
CA ARG A 119 -3.99 -8.21 -38.87
C ARG A 119 -4.04 -8.35 -37.35
N PRO A 120 -4.91 -7.61 -36.65
CA PRO A 120 -5.04 -7.69 -35.21
C PRO A 120 -5.61 -9.05 -34.78
N CYS A 121 -5.14 -9.53 -33.63
CA CYS A 121 -5.72 -10.69 -32.97
C CYS A 121 -6.82 -10.25 -32.00
N HIS A 122 -7.97 -10.93 -32.01
CA HIS A 122 -9.12 -10.60 -31.15
C HIS A 122 -9.39 -11.61 -30.03
N LEU A 123 -8.82 -12.81 -30.13
CA LEU A 123 -9.00 -13.91 -29.19
C LEU A 123 -7.63 -14.48 -28.86
N TRP A 124 -7.33 -14.74 -27.58
CA TRP A 124 -6.02 -15.24 -27.18
C TRP A 124 -6.14 -16.55 -26.42
N GLU A 125 -5.13 -17.38 -26.60
CA GLU A 125 -4.92 -18.58 -25.81
C GLU A 125 -3.69 -18.37 -24.93
N PHE A 126 -3.81 -18.82 -23.68
CA PHE A 126 -2.76 -18.69 -22.68
C PHE A 126 -2.22 -20.06 -22.33
N LYS A 127 -0.93 -20.15 -22.03
CA LYS A 127 -0.33 -21.38 -21.53
C LYS A 127 -1.02 -21.78 -20.21
N LYS A 128 -1.61 -22.99 -20.17
CA LYS A 128 -2.42 -23.51 -19.05
C LYS A 128 -1.66 -23.70 -17.71
N THR A 129 -0.36 -23.42 -17.66
CA THR A 129 0.46 -23.61 -16.45
C THR A 129 0.11 -22.64 -15.33
N ARG A 130 -0.34 -21.42 -15.65
CA ARG A 130 -0.75 -20.43 -14.66
C ARG A 130 -1.98 -19.66 -15.13
N VAL A 131 -2.89 -19.41 -14.19
CA VAL A 131 -4.05 -18.55 -14.38
C VAL A 131 -3.69 -17.18 -13.82
N SER A 132 -3.58 -16.19 -14.71
CA SER A 132 -3.33 -14.78 -14.40
C SER A 132 -4.58 -13.93 -14.66
N LEU A 133 -4.54 -12.69 -14.19
CA LEU A 133 -5.56 -11.68 -14.43
C LEU A 133 -5.80 -11.46 -15.94
N LEU A 134 -4.73 -11.49 -16.75
CA LEU A 134 -4.80 -11.38 -18.21
C LEU A 134 -5.56 -12.54 -18.83
N SER A 135 -5.30 -13.77 -18.36
CA SER A 135 -5.96 -14.96 -18.90
C SER A 135 -7.42 -15.08 -18.48
N THR A 136 -7.77 -14.62 -17.29
CA THR A 136 -9.15 -14.69 -16.78
C THR A 136 -10.08 -13.74 -17.53
N TYR A 137 -9.60 -12.53 -17.86
CA TYR A 137 -10.42 -11.51 -18.52
C TYR A 137 -10.08 -11.29 -20.00
N ASN A 138 -9.18 -12.10 -20.57
CA ASN A 138 -8.78 -12.03 -21.97
C ASN A 138 -8.25 -10.64 -22.39
N LEU A 139 -7.29 -10.09 -21.63
CA LEU A 139 -6.80 -8.69 -21.75
C LEU A 139 -5.36 -8.57 -22.29
N ALA A 140 -4.90 -9.54 -23.08
CA ALA A 140 -3.48 -9.67 -23.43
C ALA A 140 -2.90 -8.46 -24.20
N CYS A 141 -3.73 -7.78 -25.00
CA CYS A 141 -3.31 -6.73 -25.93
C CYS A 141 -3.89 -5.35 -25.59
N LEU A 142 -4.18 -5.12 -24.31
CA LEU A 142 -4.57 -3.81 -23.84
C LEU A 142 -3.37 -2.84 -24.01
N PRO A 143 -3.59 -1.57 -24.42
CA PRO A 143 -2.50 -0.62 -24.63
C PRO A 143 -1.75 -0.25 -23.34
N LEU A 144 -2.37 -0.47 -22.18
CA LEU A 144 -1.81 -0.20 -20.87
C LEU A 144 -1.67 -1.52 -20.08
N PRO A 145 -0.59 -1.70 -19.31
CA PRO A 145 -0.41 -2.88 -18.46
C PRO A 145 -1.55 -3.03 -17.45
N VAL A 146 -2.12 -4.23 -17.37
CA VAL A 146 -3.30 -4.51 -16.53
C VAL A 146 -3.00 -4.31 -15.04
N ASN A 147 -1.78 -4.61 -14.61
CA ASN A 147 -1.28 -4.35 -13.25
C ASN A 147 -1.32 -2.84 -12.93
N ASN A 148 -0.81 -1.99 -13.82
CA ASN A 148 -0.80 -0.55 -13.63
C ASN A 148 -2.21 0.03 -13.53
N ILE A 149 -3.16 -0.50 -14.31
CA ILE A 149 -4.59 -0.11 -14.23
C ILE A 149 -5.19 -0.52 -12.87
N ALA A 150 -4.93 -1.75 -12.42
CA ALA A 150 -5.44 -2.27 -11.16
C ALA A 150 -4.87 -1.55 -9.92
N GLU A 151 -3.61 -1.13 -9.99
CA GLU A 151 -2.96 -0.32 -8.96
C GLU A 151 -3.46 1.12 -8.98
N SER A 152 -3.64 1.72 -10.16
CA SER A 152 -4.24 3.04 -10.29
C SER A 152 -5.65 3.09 -9.68
N ALA A 153 -6.47 2.07 -9.95
CA ALA A 153 -7.80 1.94 -9.35
C ALA A 153 -7.74 1.84 -7.81
N PHE A 154 -6.80 1.05 -7.28
CA PHE A 154 -6.56 0.97 -5.83
C PHE A 154 -6.13 2.32 -5.25
N SER A 155 -5.22 3.04 -5.90
CA SER A 155 -4.70 4.33 -5.46
C SER A 155 -5.78 5.41 -5.41
N ILE A 156 -6.71 5.43 -6.37
CA ILE A 156 -7.89 6.32 -6.33
C ILE A 156 -8.69 6.06 -5.05
N GLY A 157 -8.99 4.80 -4.77
CA GLY A 157 -9.69 4.39 -3.55
C GLY A 157 -8.94 4.81 -2.29
N SER A 158 -7.64 4.54 -2.24
CA SER A 158 -6.77 4.87 -1.11
C SER A 158 -6.71 6.37 -0.81
N GLY A 159 -6.73 7.21 -1.84
CA GLY A 159 -6.80 8.67 -1.70
C GLY A 159 -8.08 9.15 -1.00
N PHE A 160 -9.25 8.67 -1.46
CA PHE A 160 -10.53 8.99 -0.80
C PHE A 160 -10.62 8.37 0.60
N GLY A 161 -10.14 7.14 0.75
CA GLY A 161 -10.06 6.43 2.03
C GLY A 161 -9.23 7.20 3.03
N GLY A 162 -8.06 7.69 2.65
CA GLY A 162 -7.16 8.41 3.56
C GLY A 162 -7.84 9.63 4.18
N ILE A 163 -8.50 10.46 3.36
CA ILE A 163 -9.17 11.67 3.84
C ILE A 163 -10.32 11.33 4.80
N LEU A 164 -11.21 10.43 4.38
CA LEU A 164 -12.40 10.12 5.17
C LEU A 164 -12.05 9.30 6.42
N CYS A 165 -11.19 8.30 6.29
CA CYS A 165 -10.79 7.43 7.39
C CYS A 165 -9.93 8.17 8.43
N SER A 166 -9.12 9.16 8.05
CA SER A 166 -8.46 10.03 9.04
C SER A 166 -9.49 10.74 9.93
N TYR A 167 -10.53 11.34 9.34
CA TYR A 167 -11.61 11.97 10.10
C TYR A 167 -12.36 10.96 10.99
N LEU A 168 -12.68 9.78 10.46
CA LEU A 168 -13.36 8.73 11.21
C LEU A 168 -12.50 8.16 12.35
N ALA A 169 -11.18 8.06 12.17
CA ALA A 169 -10.26 7.53 13.18
C ALA A 169 -10.23 8.43 14.43
N ASP A 170 -10.27 9.74 14.22
CA ASP A 170 -10.29 10.72 15.30
C ASP A 170 -11.62 10.69 16.06
N ARG A 171 -12.74 10.39 15.37
CA ARG A 171 -14.07 10.35 15.98
C ARG A 171 -14.40 9.02 16.68
N PHE A 172 -14.11 7.90 16.04
CA PHE A 172 -14.52 6.57 16.50
C PHE A 172 -13.41 5.81 17.25
N GLY A 173 -12.18 6.28 17.19
CA GLY A 173 -11.01 5.60 17.73
C GLY A 173 -10.29 4.75 16.69
N ARG A 174 -9.01 4.48 16.97
CA ARG A 174 -8.09 3.92 15.98
C ARG A 174 -8.27 2.41 15.93
N LYS A 175 -8.45 1.76 17.08
CA LYS A 175 -8.70 0.30 17.16
C LYS A 175 -10.00 -0.09 16.46
N LYS A 176 -11.11 0.61 16.71
CA LYS A 176 -12.41 0.26 16.12
C LYS A 176 -12.40 0.41 14.61
N LEU A 177 -11.84 1.52 14.11
CA LEU A 177 -11.75 1.75 12.68
C LEU A 177 -10.80 0.75 12.01
N LEU A 178 -9.65 0.44 12.63
CA LEU A 178 -8.72 -0.60 12.16
C LEU A 178 -9.44 -1.93 11.94
N MET A 179 -10.21 -2.38 12.93
CA MET A 179 -10.88 -3.68 12.91
C MET A 179 -12.05 -3.71 11.93
N GLY A 180 -12.85 -2.63 11.88
CA GLY A 180 -13.94 -2.50 10.90
C GLY A 180 -13.42 -2.48 9.46
N SER A 181 -12.32 -1.78 9.21
CA SER A 181 -11.69 -1.72 7.89
C SER A 181 -11.02 -3.04 7.53
N GLN A 182 -10.43 -3.74 8.51
CA GLN A 182 -9.91 -5.08 8.27
C GLN A 182 -11.01 -6.08 7.89
N LEU A 183 -12.18 -6.00 8.53
CA LEU A 183 -13.33 -6.81 8.14
C LEU A 183 -13.80 -6.46 6.73
N MET A 184 -13.87 -5.17 6.39
CA MET A 184 -14.21 -4.71 5.05
C MET A 184 -13.20 -5.20 3.99
N ASN A 185 -11.89 -5.18 4.29
CA ASN A 185 -10.86 -5.75 3.43
C ASN A 185 -11.10 -7.24 3.15
N VAL A 186 -11.44 -8.02 4.18
CA VAL A 186 -11.75 -9.44 4.03
C VAL A 186 -12.93 -9.65 3.09
N MET A 187 -14.04 -8.94 3.31
CA MET A 187 -15.23 -9.08 2.48
C MET A 187 -14.95 -8.70 1.02
N ILE A 188 -14.27 -7.58 0.79
CA ILE A 188 -13.91 -7.12 -0.56
C ILE A 188 -12.90 -8.08 -1.20
N GLY A 189 -11.97 -8.63 -0.43
CA GLY A 189 -10.99 -9.61 -0.90
C GLY A 189 -11.65 -10.86 -1.52
N PHE A 190 -12.71 -11.36 -0.89
CA PHE A 190 -13.54 -12.43 -1.46
C PHE A 190 -14.29 -11.98 -2.72
N CYS A 191 -14.83 -10.77 -2.74
CA CYS A 191 -15.49 -10.21 -3.92
C CYS A 191 -14.55 -10.08 -5.12
N ILE A 192 -13.28 -9.69 -4.90
CA ILE A 192 -12.24 -9.60 -5.93
C ILE A 192 -11.95 -10.97 -6.54
N ALA A 193 -11.79 -12.00 -5.70
CA ALA A 193 -11.50 -13.36 -6.16
C ALA A 193 -12.62 -13.95 -7.02
N ASN A 194 -13.86 -13.49 -6.83
CA ASN A 194 -15.06 -13.95 -7.54
C ASN A 194 -15.59 -12.94 -8.57
N ALA A 195 -14.81 -11.92 -8.93
CA ALA A 195 -15.27 -10.90 -9.87
C ALA A 195 -15.45 -11.51 -11.28
N PRO A 196 -16.67 -11.47 -11.87
CA PRO A 196 -16.95 -12.10 -13.16
C PRO A 196 -16.44 -11.26 -14.33
N THR A 197 -16.26 -9.95 -14.15
CA THR A 197 -15.80 -9.02 -15.18
C THR A 197 -14.64 -8.16 -14.68
N PHE A 198 -13.79 -7.71 -15.59
CA PHE A 198 -12.66 -6.84 -15.25
C PHE A 198 -13.13 -5.50 -14.67
N ALA A 199 -14.24 -4.94 -15.16
CA ALA A 199 -14.81 -3.72 -14.63
C ALA A 199 -15.23 -3.87 -13.15
N LEU A 200 -15.86 -5.00 -12.79
CA LEU A 200 -16.23 -5.26 -11.40
C LEU A 200 -14.99 -5.52 -10.52
N TYR A 201 -13.97 -6.19 -11.06
CA TYR A 201 -12.67 -6.33 -10.42
C TYR A 201 -12.08 -4.96 -10.08
N LEU A 202 -12.04 -4.02 -11.03
CA LEU A 202 -11.52 -2.66 -10.79
C LEU A 202 -12.36 -1.89 -9.76
N PHE A 203 -13.68 -2.03 -9.80
CA PHE A 203 -14.56 -1.42 -8.79
C PHE A 203 -14.23 -1.92 -7.37
N TYR A 204 -14.05 -3.23 -7.20
CA TYR A 204 -13.64 -3.78 -5.92
C TYR A 204 -12.22 -3.37 -5.52
N ARG A 205 -11.30 -3.16 -6.48
CA ARG A 205 -9.97 -2.60 -6.20
C ARG A 205 -10.05 -1.19 -5.62
N VAL A 206 -10.95 -0.34 -6.12
CA VAL A 206 -11.20 1.00 -5.55
C VAL A 206 -11.71 0.87 -4.11
N LEU A 207 -12.71 0.02 -3.85
CA LEU A 207 -13.23 -0.19 -2.50
C LEU A 207 -12.16 -0.76 -1.55
N LEU A 208 -11.32 -1.67 -2.06
CA LEU A 208 -10.23 -2.24 -1.27
C LEU A 208 -9.20 -1.18 -0.92
N GLY A 209 -8.82 -0.33 -1.87
CA GLY A 209 -7.90 0.79 -1.63
C GLY A 209 -8.41 1.72 -0.53
N PHE A 210 -9.70 2.06 -0.57
CA PHE A 210 -10.35 2.87 0.46
C PHE A 210 -10.16 2.26 1.86
N SER A 211 -10.44 0.97 2.00
CA SER A 211 -10.40 0.26 3.29
C SER A 211 -8.98 -0.06 3.76
N CYS A 212 -8.07 -0.41 2.85
CA CYS A 212 -6.66 -0.61 3.13
C CYS A 212 -5.98 0.66 3.67
N SER A 213 -6.34 1.83 3.14
CA SER A 213 -5.83 3.12 3.61
C SER A 213 -6.13 3.35 5.10
N ALA A 214 -7.34 2.99 5.53
CA ALA A 214 -7.73 3.08 6.94
C ALA A 214 -6.90 2.16 7.86
N VAL A 215 -6.61 0.93 7.42
CA VAL A 215 -5.79 -0.03 8.17
C VAL A 215 -4.36 0.47 8.32
N LEU A 216 -3.74 0.91 7.22
CA LEU A 216 -2.39 1.47 7.22
C LEU A 216 -2.30 2.70 8.14
N LEU A 217 -3.22 3.66 7.98
CA LEU A 217 -3.23 4.90 8.75
C LEU A 217 -3.44 4.64 10.25
N CYS A 218 -4.43 3.85 10.62
CA CYS A 218 -4.69 3.54 12.03
C CYS A 218 -3.50 2.82 12.67
N SER A 219 -2.89 1.86 11.97
CA SER A 219 -1.74 1.10 12.46
C SER A 219 -0.52 2.01 12.69
N LEU A 220 -0.22 2.88 11.71
CA LEU A 220 0.85 3.86 11.79
C LEU A 220 0.62 4.88 12.91
N VAL A 221 -0.60 5.41 13.04
CA VAL A 221 -0.95 6.39 14.07
C VAL A 221 -0.83 5.76 15.45
N ILE A 222 -1.28 4.52 15.66
CA ILE A 222 -1.08 3.82 16.94
C ILE A 222 0.42 3.78 17.31
N CYS A 223 1.30 3.39 16.37
CA CYS A 223 2.76 3.39 16.59
C CYS A 223 3.30 4.79 16.97
N LEU A 224 2.78 5.85 16.33
CA LEU A 224 3.19 7.24 16.58
C LEU A 224 2.69 7.78 17.93
N GLU A 225 1.60 7.25 18.45
CA GLU A 225 0.93 7.77 19.65
C GLU A 225 1.36 7.07 20.93
N ILE A 226 1.79 5.80 20.83
CA ILE A 226 2.41 5.07 21.94
C ILE A 226 3.86 5.48 22.21
N ALA A 227 4.52 6.12 21.25
CA ALA A 227 5.91 6.52 21.36
C ALA A 227 6.06 8.05 21.41
N GLY A 228 7.05 8.54 22.17
CA GLY A 228 7.38 9.95 22.22
C GLY A 228 8.88 10.22 22.10
N GLY A 229 9.24 11.47 21.78
CA GLY A 229 10.62 11.91 21.65
C GLY A 229 11.43 11.10 20.63
N LYS A 230 12.70 10.80 20.97
CA LYS A 230 13.68 10.09 20.12
C LYS A 230 13.25 8.70 19.62
N TRP A 231 12.29 8.07 20.30
CA TRP A 231 11.85 6.72 19.97
C TRP A 231 10.76 6.69 18.91
N ARG A 232 9.99 7.78 18.78
CA ARG A 232 8.87 7.87 17.83
C ARG A 232 9.32 7.57 16.40
N ASP A 233 10.41 8.20 15.96
CA ASP A 233 10.91 8.03 14.59
C ASP A 233 11.43 6.62 14.36
N ARG A 234 12.21 6.07 15.32
CA ARG A 234 12.75 4.70 15.24
C ARG A 234 11.65 3.64 15.18
N LEU A 235 10.63 3.74 16.04
CA LEU A 235 9.52 2.78 16.05
C LEU A 235 8.68 2.86 14.77
N THR A 236 8.54 4.05 14.20
CA THR A 236 7.88 4.26 12.92
C THR A 236 8.69 3.65 11.77
N THR A 237 10.02 3.79 11.77
CA THR A 237 10.89 3.09 10.82
C THR A 237 10.80 1.58 10.97
N VAL A 238 10.71 1.06 12.20
CA VAL A 238 10.51 -0.39 12.42
C VAL A 238 9.20 -0.87 11.81
N PHE A 239 8.12 -0.09 11.97
CA PHE A 239 6.84 -0.39 11.32
C PHE A 239 6.96 -0.47 9.78
N MET A 240 7.78 0.38 9.15
CA MET A 240 7.97 0.38 7.69
C MET A 240 8.59 -0.92 7.15
N PHE A 241 9.34 -1.70 7.96
CA PHE A 241 9.80 -3.03 7.51
C PHE A 241 8.66 -3.98 7.13
N SER A 242 7.41 -3.69 7.53
CA SER A 242 6.25 -4.45 7.08
C SER A 242 6.05 -4.40 5.56
N TYR A 243 6.48 -3.33 4.87
CA TYR A 243 6.47 -3.25 3.40
C TYR A 243 7.47 -4.23 2.79
N SER A 244 8.73 -4.17 3.22
CA SER A 244 9.77 -5.13 2.80
C SER A 244 9.35 -6.59 3.04
N LEU A 245 8.90 -6.90 4.25
CA LEU A 245 8.40 -8.24 4.58
C LEU A 245 7.20 -8.61 3.70
N GLY A 246 6.32 -7.65 3.44
CA GLY A 246 5.16 -7.82 2.57
C GLY A 246 5.55 -8.19 1.14
N TYR A 247 6.44 -7.42 0.52
CA TYR A 247 6.89 -7.65 -0.85
C TYR A 247 7.58 -9.00 -1.02
N VAL A 248 8.56 -9.33 -0.16
CA VAL A 248 9.27 -10.61 -0.22
C VAL A 248 8.31 -11.78 0.01
N THR A 249 7.43 -11.69 1.00
CA THR A 249 6.48 -12.78 1.30
C THR A 249 5.45 -12.97 0.19
N LEU A 250 4.91 -11.88 -0.38
CA LEU A 250 3.98 -11.96 -1.49
C LEU A 250 4.64 -12.56 -2.74
N TYR A 251 5.90 -12.19 -3.02
CA TYR A 251 6.67 -12.80 -4.10
C TYR A 251 6.76 -14.32 -3.91
N LEU A 252 7.13 -14.78 -2.71
CA LEU A 252 7.19 -16.21 -2.38
C LEU A 252 5.82 -16.88 -2.55
N LEU A 253 4.74 -16.30 -2.00
CA LEU A 253 3.37 -16.80 -2.14
C LEU A 253 2.94 -16.92 -3.62
N SER A 254 3.32 -15.97 -4.48
CA SER A 254 3.00 -16.04 -5.91
C SER A 254 3.71 -17.18 -6.65
N ARG A 255 4.81 -17.71 -6.09
CA ARG A 255 5.49 -18.91 -6.61
C ARG A 255 4.84 -20.20 -6.14
N LEU A 256 4.16 -20.18 -4.99
CA LEU A 256 3.41 -21.32 -4.45
C LEU A 256 2.06 -21.50 -5.17
N PHE A 257 1.37 -20.41 -5.51
CA PHE A 257 0.05 -20.48 -6.15
C PHE A 257 0.13 -20.28 -7.67
N ASN A 258 -0.42 -21.24 -8.42
CA ASN A 258 -0.50 -21.16 -9.89
C ASN A 258 -1.68 -20.33 -10.41
N SER A 259 -2.62 -19.94 -9.53
CA SER A 259 -3.78 -19.11 -9.88
C SER A 259 -3.81 -17.87 -9.01
N TRP A 260 -3.98 -16.70 -9.64
CA TRP A 260 -4.14 -15.44 -8.93
C TRP A 260 -5.37 -15.43 -8.01
N VAL A 261 -6.42 -16.18 -8.34
CA VAL A 261 -7.63 -16.31 -7.53
C VAL A 261 -7.31 -17.01 -6.20
N TYR A 262 -6.53 -18.10 -6.24
CA TYR A 262 -6.10 -18.78 -5.01
C TYR A 262 -5.15 -17.91 -4.19
N LEU A 263 -4.23 -17.18 -4.85
CA LEU A 263 -3.38 -16.21 -4.17
C LEU A 263 -4.21 -15.14 -3.43
N GLN A 264 -5.24 -14.58 -4.10
CA GLN A 264 -6.14 -13.60 -3.51
C GLN A 264 -6.90 -14.16 -2.30
N TYR A 265 -7.38 -15.41 -2.37
CA TYR A 265 -7.99 -16.08 -1.22
C TYR A 265 -7.02 -16.26 -0.06
N SER A 266 -5.77 -16.65 -0.32
CA SER A 266 -4.76 -16.83 0.73
C SER A 266 -4.44 -15.53 1.45
N ILE A 267 -4.29 -14.42 0.71
CA ILE A 267 -4.09 -13.08 1.30
C ILE A 267 -5.29 -12.70 2.16
N THR A 268 -6.50 -12.94 1.66
CA THR A 268 -7.76 -12.62 2.35
C THR A 268 -7.91 -13.44 3.64
N LEU A 269 -7.56 -14.73 3.60
CA LEU A 269 -7.62 -15.65 4.74
C LEU A 269 -6.65 -15.23 5.87
N LEU A 270 -5.46 -14.74 5.53
CA LEU A 270 -4.55 -14.16 6.51
C LEU A 270 -5.20 -12.97 7.22
N GLY A 271 -5.95 -12.15 6.48
CA GLY A 271 -6.71 -11.04 7.04
C GLY A 271 -7.77 -11.45 8.05
N ILE A 272 -8.41 -12.61 7.87
CA ILE A 272 -9.39 -13.19 8.81
C ILE A 272 -8.72 -13.57 10.13
N PHE A 273 -7.55 -14.19 10.07
CA PHE A 273 -6.82 -14.58 11.28
C PHE A 273 -6.52 -13.36 12.15
N LEU A 274 -6.17 -12.22 11.54
CA LEU A 274 -5.88 -10.99 12.29
C LEU A 274 -7.11 -10.40 13.01
N LEU A 275 -8.33 -10.63 12.51
CA LEU A 275 -9.56 -10.23 13.21
C LEU A 275 -9.71 -10.95 14.56
N SER A 276 -9.22 -12.19 14.67
CA SER A 276 -9.26 -12.95 15.93
C SER A 276 -8.38 -12.33 17.03
N ILE A 277 -7.40 -11.51 16.65
CA ILE A 277 -6.42 -10.87 17.55
C ILE A 277 -6.96 -9.52 18.09
N TYR A 278 -8.26 -9.24 17.93
CA TYR A 278 -8.93 -8.02 18.37
C TYR A 278 -8.57 -7.58 19.81
N TRP A 279 -8.53 -8.54 20.73
CA TRP A 279 -8.31 -8.27 22.15
C TRP A 279 -6.89 -7.83 22.48
N ALA A 280 -5.90 -8.26 21.70
CA ALA A 280 -4.50 -7.92 21.93
C ALA A 280 -4.13 -6.51 21.40
N VAL A 281 -4.92 -5.96 20.48
CA VAL A 281 -4.69 -4.61 19.96
C VAL A 281 -5.10 -3.56 20.99
N PRO A 282 -4.17 -2.69 21.46
CA PRO A 282 -4.54 -1.58 22.33
C PRO A 282 -5.23 -0.47 21.53
N GLU A 283 -6.05 0.33 22.23
CA GLU A 283 -6.49 1.61 21.68
C GLU A 283 -5.43 2.68 21.99
N SER A 284 -5.42 3.74 21.18
CA SER A 284 -4.48 4.85 21.36
C SER A 284 -4.61 5.50 22.75
N PRO A 285 -3.51 5.57 23.54
CA PRO A 285 -3.53 6.27 24.83
C PRO A 285 -3.85 7.77 24.68
N ARG A 286 -3.41 8.39 23.57
CA ARG A 286 -3.70 9.79 23.28
C ARG A 286 -5.17 10.02 22.95
N TRP A 287 -5.76 9.14 22.13
CA TRP A 287 -7.19 9.21 21.83
C TRP A 287 -8.04 9.04 23.08
N LEU A 288 -7.70 8.05 23.91
CA LEU A 288 -8.44 7.78 25.15
C LEU A 288 -8.42 8.98 26.09
N LEU A 289 -7.32 9.74 26.10
CA LEU A 289 -7.21 10.99 26.85
C LEU A 289 -8.08 12.10 26.25
N THR A 290 -8.11 12.26 24.92
CA THR A 290 -8.92 13.31 24.26
C THR A 290 -10.42 13.09 24.45
N VAL A 291 -10.89 11.84 24.39
CA VAL A 291 -12.31 11.49 24.63
C VAL A 291 -12.65 11.31 26.12
N GLN A 292 -11.71 11.58 27.02
CA GLN A 292 -11.83 11.42 28.48
C GLN A 292 -12.25 10.01 28.95
N ASN A 293 -11.91 8.96 28.20
CA ASN A 293 -12.14 7.58 28.61
C ASN A 293 -11.04 7.10 29.57
N LEU A 294 -11.10 7.58 30.82
CA LEU A 294 -10.12 7.24 31.86
C LEU A 294 -10.03 5.73 32.16
N PRO A 295 -11.13 4.95 32.22
CA PRO A 295 -11.05 3.51 32.44
C PRO A 295 -10.26 2.80 31.33
N GLY A 296 -10.52 3.15 30.06
CA GLY A 296 -9.79 2.60 28.93
C GLY A 296 -8.31 2.98 28.95
N LEU A 297 -8.00 4.26 29.24
CA LEU A 297 -6.63 4.74 29.36
C LEU A 297 -5.86 4.01 30.46
N MET A 298 -6.48 3.81 31.61
CA MET A 298 -5.87 3.07 32.72
C MET A 298 -5.63 1.60 32.40
N ALA A 299 -6.52 0.95 31.65
CA ALA A 299 -6.31 -0.42 31.19
C ALA A 299 -5.06 -0.51 30.31
N VAL A 300 -4.86 0.44 29.39
CA VAL A 300 -3.67 0.49 28.54
C VAL A 300 -2.42 0.75 29.38
N LEU A 301 -2.41 1.78 30.22
CA LEU A 301 -1.26 2.10 31.08
C LEU A 301 -0.89 0.94 32.01
N LYS A 302 -1.88 0.25 32.59
CA LYS A 302 -1.64 -0.94 33.41
C LYS A 302 -1.00 -2.05 32.58
N SER A 303 -1.46 -2.30 31.35
CA SER A 303 -0.83 -3.29 30.46
C SER A 303 0.63 -2.95 30.15
N VAL A 304 0.96 -1.65 29.98
CA VAL A 304 2.35 -1.19 29.79
C VAL A 304 3.18 -1.50 31.04
N SER A 305 2.67 -1.16 32.23
CA SER A 305 3.32 -1.41 33.51
C SER A 305 3.58 -2.90 33.76
N ASP A 306 2.55 -3.73 33.54
CA ASP A 306 2.59 -5.17 33.81
C ASP A 306 3.56 -5.89 32.87
N ILE A 307 3.56 -5.57 31.57
CA ILE A 307 4.41 -6.21 30.56
C ILE A 307 5.85 -5.68 30.63
N ASN A 308 6.06 -4.37 30.81
CA ASN A 308 7.40 -3.81 30.93
C ASN A 308 8.02 -4.01 32.33
N ARG A 309 7.25 -4.55 33.30
CA ARG A 309 7.66 -4.73 34.70
C ARG A 309 8.15 -3.42 35.35
N LYS A 310 7.50 -2.31 35.01
CA LYS A 310 7.81 -0.96 35.53
C LYS A 310 6.56 -0.35 36.15
N PRO A 311 6.58 0.05 37.44
CA PRO A 311 5.42 0.62 38.09
C PRO A 311 5.03 1.95 37.44
N LEU A 312 3.73 2.22 37.38
CA LEU A 312 3.21 3.53 36.98
C LEU A 312 3.70 4.62 37.94
N MET A 313 3.86 5.84 37.42
CA MET A 313 4.22 6.98 38.26
C MET A 313 3.22 7.18 39.41
N PRO A 314 3.69 7.49 40.64
CA PRO A 314 2.81 7.79 41.76
C PRO A 314 1.84 8.92 41.42
N GLY A 315 0.57 8.76 41.79
CA GLY A 315 -0.45 9.79 41.55
C GLY A 315 -0.94 9.90 40.08
N THR A 316 -0.57 8.96 39.20
CA THR A 316 -1.09 8.92 37.80
C THR A 316 -2.62 8.96 37.76
N THR A 317 -3.29 8.19 38.62
CA THR A 317 -4.77 8.17 38.73
C THR A 317 -5.35 9.51 39.13
N SER A 318 -4.77 10.15 40.15
CA SER A 318 -5.25 11.44 40.64
C SER A 318 -5.01 12.55 39.63
N ARG A 319 -3.85 12.55 38.95
CA ARG A 319 -3.54 13.51 37.88
C ARG A 319 -4.46 13.35 36.68
N LEU A 320 -4.77 12.13 36.26
CA LEU A 320 -5.69 11.87 35.16
C LEU A 320 -7.12 12.32 35.48
N LYS A 321 -7.59 12.12 36.72
CA LYS A 321 -8.91 12.61 37.18
C LYS A 321 -8.98 14.13 37.25
N ASN A 322 -7.89 14.78 37.62
CA ASN A 322 -7.82 16.23 37.79
C ASN A 322 -7.45 16.98 36.50
N MET A 323 -7.16 16.27 35.40
CA MET A 323 -6.83 16.90 34.12
C MET A 323 -8.12 17.49 33.52
N PRO A 324 -8.14 18.78 33.14
CA PRO A 324 -9.32 19.38 32.56
C PRO A 324 -9.72 18.65 31.27
N PRO A 325 -11.02 18.58 30.94
CA PRO A 325 -11.44 18.08 29.64
C PRO A 325 -10.67 18.76 28.52
N MET A 326 -9.98 17.95 27.71
CA MET A 326 -9.40 18.40 26.45
C MET A 326 -10.47 18.70 25.40
N GLN A 327 -11.77 18.56 25.75
CA GLN A 327 -12.90 18.91 24.91
C GLN A 327 -12.84 20.39 24.55
N VAL A 328 -12.23 20.67 23.41
CA VAL A 328 -12.54 21.84 22.60
C VAL A 328 -13.99 21.63 22.17
N GLU A 329 -14.91 22.46 22.68
CA GLU A 329 -16.26 22.55 22.10
C GLU A 329 -16.12 22.65 20.57
N PRO A 330 -16.90 21.89 19.79
CA PRO A 330 -16.73 21.85 18.35
C PRO A 330 -17.18 23.18 17.75
N THR A 331 -16.29 24.18 17.70
CA THR A 331 -16.39 25.22 16.69
C THR A 331 -16.19 24.48 15.37
N SER A 332 -17.26 24.25 14.61
CA SER A 332 -17.32 23.57 13.32
C SER A 332 -15.93 23.39 12.68
N VAL A 333 -15.27 22.27 13.02
CA VAL A 333 -13.88 22.05 12.63
C VAL A 333 -13.91 21.69 11.15
N SER A 334 -13.63 22.67 10.31
CA SER A 334 -13.52 22.49 8.87
C SER A 334 -12.09 22.16 8.50
N LEU A 335 -11.89 21.27 7.52
CA LEU A 335 -10.56 20.99 6.96
C LEU A 335 -9.85 22.26 6.46
N LEU A 336 -10.61 23.28 6.04
CA LEU A 336 -10.05 24.59 5.66
C LEU A 336 -9.35 25.32 6.81
N MET A 337 -9.67 24.99 8.06
CA MET A 337 -8.98 25.57 9.22
C MET A 337 -7.51 25.14 9.29
N LEU A 338 -7.11 24.00 8.70
CA LEU A 338 -5.70 23.61 8.63
C LEU A 338 -4.87 24.62 7.85
N PHE A 339 -5.44 25.25 6.82
CA PHE A 339 -4.74 26.22 5.97
C PHE A 339 -4.72 27.65 6.55
N ARG A 340 -5.19 27.84 7.78
CA ARG A 340 -5.21 29.17 8.43
C ARG A 340 -3.79 29.59 8.86
N LYS A 341 -3.57 30.91 8.98
CA LYS A 341 -2.26 31.54 9.27
C LYS A 341 -1.52 30.85 10.43
N GLY A 342 -0.20 30.67 10.28
CA GLY A 342 0.70 30.20 11.34
C GLY A 342 1.68 29.13 10.86
N ALA A 343 2.25 28.38 11.80
CA ALA A 343 3.12 27.25 11.50
C ALA A 343 2.33 26.06 10.90
N ILE A 344 1.13 25.78 11.41
CA ILE A 344 0.26 24.69 10.96
C ILE A 344 -0.15 24.91 9.50
N GLY A 345 -0.65 26.10 9.13
CA GLY A 345 -1.01 26.41 7.74
C GLY A 345 0.14 26.27 6.75
N ARG A 346 1.37 26.63 7.14
CA ARG A 346 2.56 26.42 6.30
C ARG A 346 2.86 24.94 6.10
N VAL A 347 2.84 24.14 7.17
CA VAL A 347 3.06 22.69 7.07
C VAL A 347 1.94 22.04 6.24
N SER A 348 0.67 22.37 6.48
CA SER A 348 -0.46 21.83 5.74
C SER A 348 -0.46 22.20 4.25
N ALA A 349 0.11 23.35 3.87
CA ALA A 349 0.28 23.74 2.47
C ALA A 349 1.46 23.03 1.78
N VAL A 350 2.58 22.83 2.49
CA VAL A 350 3.82 22.27 1.93
C VAL A 350 3.81 20.74 1.92
N SER A 351 3.26 20.10 2.96
CA SER A 351 3.27 18.64 3.09
C SER A 351 2.66 17.89 1.91
N PRO A 352 1.51 18.29 1.32
CA PRO A 352 0.98 17.62 0.13
C PRO A 352 1.91 17.71 -1.08
N PHE A 353 2.60 18.84 -1.25
CA PHE A 353 3.56 19.02 -2.34
C PHE A 353 4.77 18.09 -2.16
N VAL A 354 5.36 18.05 -0.96
CA VAL A 354 6.45 17.11 -0.66
C VAL A 354 6.00 15.67 -0.84
N PHE A 355 4.81 15.33 -0.35
CA PHE A 355 4.27 14.00 -0.47
C PHE A 355 4.03 13.61 -1.93
N PHE A 356 3.55 14.53 -2.77
CA PHE A 356 3.37 14.30 -4.20
C PHE A 356 4.68 13.89 -4.88
N PHE A 357 5.78 14.64 -4.68
CA PHE A 357 7.07 14.28 -5.27
C PHE A 357 7.63 12.98 -4.71
N CYS A 358 7.50 12.74 -3.41
CA CYS A 358 7.89 11.45 -2.83
C CYS A 358 7.13 10.29 -3.47
N ASN A 359 5.83 10.42 -3.70
CA ASN A 359 5.03 9.36 -4.33
C ASN A 359 5.37 9.20 -5.81
N VAL A 360 5.60 10.30 -6.55
CA VAL A 360 6.03 10.23 -7.96
C VAL A 360 7.37 9.54 -8.09
N THR A 361 8.34 9.85 -7.22
CA THR A 361 9.62 9.13 -7.21
C THR A 361 9.42 7.65 -6.84
N TYR A 362 8.70 7.37 -5.76
CA TYR A 362 8.53 6.01 -5.26
C TYR A 362 7.80 5.12 -6.28
N PHE A 363 6.59 5.52 -6.68
CA PHE A 363 5.80 4.74 -7.63
C PHE A 363 6.36 4.84 -9.05
N GLY A 364 6.98 5.95 -9.44
CA GLY A 364 7.64 6.07 -10.74
C GLY A 364 8.83 5.12 -10.89
N LEU A 365 9.54 4.81 -9.80
CA LEU A 365 10.60 3.79 -9.79
C LEU A 365 10.01 2.37 -9.75
N VAL A 366 9.03 2.12 -8.86
CA VAL A 366 8.43 0.79 -8.68
C VAL A 366 7.62 0.34 -9.91
N LEU A 367 6.86 1.23 -10.54
CA LEU A 367 6.02 0.92 -11.70
C LEU A 367 6.80 0.82 -13.03
N ASN A 368 8.01 1.39 -13.08
CA ASN A 368 8.87 1.34 -14.26
C ASN A 368 9.82 0.13 -14.25
N ASP A 369 9.62 -0.81 -13.32
CA ASP A 369 10.28 -2.12 -13.32
C ASP A 369 9.67 -3.03 -14.41
N ASP A 370 9.77 -2.59 -15.66
CA ASP A 370 9.40 -3.34 -16.86
C ASP A 370 10.36 -4.53 -17.14
N LEU A 371 11.25 -4.86 -16.19
CA LEU A 371 12.45 -5.63 -16.48
C LEU A 371 12.58 -6.97 -15.73
N PHE A 372 11.81 -7.28 -14.68
CA PHE A 372 12.05 -8.53 -13.94
C PHE A 372 10.80 -9.23 -13.40
N THR A 373 10.67 -10.53 -13.68
CA THR A 373 9.87 -11.50 -12.90
C THR A 373 10.21 -11.53 -11.40
N LEU A 374 11.26 -10.81 -10.99
CA LEU A 374 11.77 -10.64 -9.62
C LEU A 374 11.53 -9.22 -9.06
N GLY A 375 10.80 -8.35 -9.76
CA GLY A 375 10.62 -6.93 -9.38
C GLY A 375 10.26 -6.76 -7.90
N LEU A 376 9.19 -7.43 -7.47
CA LEU A 376 8.74 -7.40 -6.08
C LEU A 376 9.79 -7.87 -5.05
N LEU A 377 10.65 -8.84 -5.42
CA LEU A 377 11.76 -9.28 -4.56
C LEU A 377 12.82 -8.18 -4.42
N TYR A 378 13.16 -7.50 -5.52
CA TYR A 378 14.11 -6.38 -5.51
C TYR A 378 13.54 -5.18 -4.76
N SER A 379 12.28 -4.81 -4.97
CA SER A 379 11.60 -3.75 -4.22
C SER A 379 11.64 -4.04 -2.72
N GLY A 380 11.36 -5.30 -2.32
CA GLY A 380 11.47 -5.74 -0.94
C GLY A 380 12.87 -5.61 -0.34
N ALA A 381 13.91 -5.96 -1.10
CA ALA A 381 15.30 -5.85 -0.66
C ALA A 381 15.77 -4.39 -0.53
N ILE A 382 15.41 -3.55 -1.50
CA ILE A 382 15.74 -2.11 -1.50
C ILE A 382 15.07 -1.41 -0.30
N GLU A 383 13.78 -1.69 -0.07
CA GLU A 383 13.04 -1.21 1.10
C GLU A 383 13.70 -1.61 2.42
N PHE A 384 14.17 -2.86 2.53
CA PHE A 384 14.86 -3.34 3.72
C PHE A 384 16.14 -2.55 3.99
N ILE A 385 16.98 -2.39 2.95
CA ILE A 385 18.25 -1.66 3.05
C ILE A 385 17.97 -0.19 3.41
N ALA A 386 16.99 0.44 2.77
CA ALA A 386 16.61 1.82 3.06
C ALA A 386 16.18 2.01 4.52
N CYS A 387 15.30 1.14 5.03
CA CYS A 387 14.87 1.18 6.43
C CYS A 387 16.03 0.95 7.41
N LEU A 388 16.94 0.03 7.09
CA LEU A 388 18.13 -0.26 7.91
C LEU A 388 19.07 0.95 7.97
N VAL A 389 19.33 1.59 6.83
CA VAL A 389 20.15 2.81 6.74
C VAL A 389 19.55 3.93 7.58
N VAL A 390 18.22 4.13 7.51
CA VAL A 390 17.52 5.13 8.32
C VAL A 390 17.66 4.86 9.83
N LEU A 391 17.56 3.59 10.25
CA LEU A 391 17.75 3.21 11.65
C LEU A 391 19.18 3.45 12.15
N ILE A 392 20.19 3.16 11.33
CA ILE A 392 21.62 3.31 11.68
C ILE A 392 21.99 4.79 11.73
N LEU A 393 21.63 5.57 10.70
CA LEU A 393 22.04 6.97 10.59
C LEU A 393 21.36 7.87 11.62
N GLY A 394 20.21 7.46 12.17
CA GLY A 394 19.49 8.22 13.19
C GLY A 394 19.17 9.62 12.69
N LEU A 395 18.13 9.73 11.84
CA LEU A 395 17.78 10.98 11.18
C LEU A 395 17.70 12.16 12.17
N LYS A 396 18.53 13.18 11.97
CA LYS A 396 18.25 14.52 12.47
C LYS A 396 17.12 15.08 11.61
N ASN A 397 16.09 15.64 12.24
CA ASN A 397 14.90 16.21 11.59
C ASN A 397 15.22 17.47 10.76
N ASP A 398 16.04 17.33 9.71
CA ASP A 398 16.31 18.37 8.74
C ASP A 398 15.31 18.29 7.58
N VAL A 399 14.17 18.95 7.80
CA VAL A 399 13.04 19.00 6.85
C VAL A 399 13.47 19.64 5.52
N LEU A 400 14.45 20.55 5.53
CA LEU A 400 14.91 21.23 4.31
C LEU A 400 15.67 20.28 3.40
N MET A 401 16.62 19.52 3.95
CA MET A 401 17.39 18.53 3.20
C MET A 401 16.47 17.48 2.56
N VAL A 402 15.52 16.94 3.33
CA VAL A 402 14.56 15.93 2.84
C VAL A 402 13.67 16.49 1.73
N THR A 403 13.22 17.74 1.86
CA THR A 403 12.37 18.39 0.86
C THR A 403 13.12 18.63 -0.45
N VAL A 404 14.35 19.12 -0.38
CA VAL A 404 15.17 19.41 -1.58
C VAL A 404 15.57 18.12 -2.30
N ALA A 405 16.02 17.09 -1.56
CA ALA A 405 16.44 15.83 -2.16
C ALA A 405 15.28 15.09 -2.85
N ASN A 406 14.13 14.98 -2.17
CA ASN A 406 12.94 14.34 -2.76
C ASN A 406 12.34 15.16 -3.90
N GLY A 407 12.32 16.49 -3.77
CA GLY A 407 11.87 17.38 -4.84
C GLY A 407 12.70 17.23 -6.11
N LEU A 408 14.04 17.25 -5.98
CA LEU A 408 14.95 17.09 -7.11
C LEU A 408 14.80 15.70 -7.75
N SER A 409 14.72 14.64 -6.94
CA SER A 409 14.50 13.27 -7.43
C SER A 409 13.18 13.15 -8.21
N GLY A 410 12.08 13.69 -7.70
CA GLY A 410 10.79 13.62 -8.37
C GLY A 410 10.75 14.42 -9.68
N VAL A 411 11.42 15.58 -9.73
CA VAL A 411 11.60 16.34 -10.99
C VAL A 411 12.38 15.52 -12.01
N CYS A 412 13.47 14.84 -11.60
CA CYS A 412 14.23 13.96 -12.48
C CYS A 412 13.37 12.80 -13.03
N CYS A 413 12.51 12.18 -12.21
CA CYS A 413 11.59 11.14 -12.67
C CYS A 413 10.58 11.66 -13.70
N LEU A 414 10.02 12.86 -13.49
CA LEU A 414 9.08 13.48 -14.44
C LEU A 414 9.73 13.83 -15.78
N VAL A 415 10.97 14.34 -15.75
CA VAL A 415 11.75 14.59 -16.97
C VAL A 415 12.05 13.28 -17.68
N GLY A 416 12.45 12.24 -16.95
CA GLY A 416 12.69 10.90 -17.51
C GLY A 416 11.45 10.32 -18.20
N ALA A 417 10.27 10.49 -17.62
CA ALA A 417 9.01 10.05 -18.20
C ALA A 417 8.59 10.84 -19.47
N TYR A 418 9.07 12.07 -19.64
CA TYR A 418 8.81 12.88 -20.85
C TYR A 418 9.79 12.59 -21.98
N VAL A 419 10.99 12.13 -21.66
CA VAL A 419 12.08 11.87 -22.61
C VAL A 419 12.05 10.43 -23.16
N MET A 420 11.43 9.49 -22.44
CA MET A 420 11.11 8.13 -22.91
C MET A 420 9.80 8.11 -23.67
#